data_AF-A0A2T4GPH8-F1
#
_entry.id   AF-A0A2T4GPH8-F1
#
_cell.length_a   1.000
_cell.length_b   1.000
_cell.length_c   1.000
_cell.angle_alpha   90.00
_cell.angle_beta   90.00
_cell.angle_gamma   90.00
#
_symmetry.space_group_name_H-M   'P 1'
#
loop_
_entity.id
_entity.type
_entity.pdbx_description
1 polymer ?
#
loop_
_entity_poly.entity_id
_entity_poly.type
_entity_poly.pdbx_seq_one_letter_code
_entity_poly.pdbx_strand_id
1 'polypeptide(L)'
;MAAVTPMVNLDPQTHPIDDGNMGIRNLRDQVNSIQNLPRTGYPIVLVPGFSGWGRPLLGTVNYFGGFEDLALGLSTLGYVVIVVRIGPISSNRDRACEIHAQLYNINRNCPGGFDLPGAPATLIPVYFGLNHPAFNPANPAYPALLNNAQTWQAVVYNPPATAAHLPPTWTWSAANKVHFICHSQGGTTIRYLIELLRGLNRDFVAINAGNRQDWVKSVVTLGTPHKGTTVTDVVQDFVTSCSFESRPNRVYDLHLDHWGFSRNPGEFYSQMRARIAGDVTLWWNGGNHGLEDNSLQGAAALNAYAPSPATYYFTMSFCATVPFPNETLTAAEVNDLFALLPIVPTFNIGGIFGKFWAPILTAIRAREFLTWMTNVANNHLGNLGYFAQIPPPGLQIPRPDVLPLLLFPAYAMGG
;
A
#
# COMPACT_ATOMS: atom_id res chain seq x y z
N MET A 1 15.12 -16.95 16.69
CA MET A 1 14.05 -16.84 15.68
C MET A 1 12.79 -17.39 16.31
N ALA A 2 11.75 -16.58 16.50
CA ALA A 2 10.45 -17.11 16.90
C ALA A 2 9.93 -17.98 15.75
N ALA A 3 9.49 -19.21 16.05
CA ALA A 3 8.87 -20.08 15.06
C ALA A 3 7.62 -19.37 14.52
N VAL A 4 7.60 -19.09 13.21
CA VAL A 4 6.42 -18.55 12.53
C VAL A 4 5.35 -19.63 12.65
N THR A 5 4.29 -19.32 13.39
CA THR A 5 3.19 -20.26 13.57
C THR A 5 2.31 -20.15 12.33
N PRO A 6 2.03 -21.24 11.59
CA PRO A 6 1.08 -21.20 10.49
C PRO A 6 -0.27 -20.71 11.00
N MET A 7 -1.05 -20.05 10.14
CA MET A 7 -2.42 -19.67 10.46
C MET A 7 -3.20 -20.93 10.85
N VAL A 8 -3.50 -21.09 12.15
CA VAL A 8 -3.90 -22.39 12.71
C VAL A 8 -5.36 -22.73 12.36
N ASN A 9 -6.15 -21.75 11.93
CA ASN A 9 -7.53 -21.96 11.53
C ASN A 9 -7.89 -21.08 10.32
N LEU A 10 -7.65 -21.60 9.13
CA LEU A 10 -8.08 -20.98 7.87
C LEU A 10 -9.52 -21.31 7.50
N ASP A 11 -10.29 -21.96 8.37
CA ASP A 11 -11.68 -22.28 8.05
C ASP A 11 -12.51 -20.99 7.97
N PRO A 12 -12.81 -20.48 6.76
CA PRO A 12 -13.52 -19.22 6.59
C PRO A 12 -14.96 -19.33 7.10
N GLN A 13 -15.44 -20.57 7.33
CA GLN A 13 -16.77 -20.87 7.86
C GLN A 13 -16.90 -20.51 9.35
N THR A 14 -15.79 -20.39 10.07
CA THR A 14 -15.80 -20.13 11.53
C THR A 14 -15.98 -18.66 11.89
N HIS A 15 -15.82 -17.72 10.94
CA HIS A 15 -16.05 -16.31 11.21
C HIS A 15 -17.52 -16.03 11.54
N PRO A 16 -17.84 -15.29 12.63
CA PRO A 16 -19.21 -14.91 12.95
C PRO A 16 -19.84 -14.11 11.81
N ILE A 17 -21.08 -14.47 11.46
CA ILE A 17 -21.87 -13.70 10.50
C ILE A 17 -22.97 -12.94 11.24
N ASP A 18 -23.06 -11.64 10.97
CA ASP A 18 -24.10 -10.73 11.47
C ASP A 18 -24.66 -9.87 10.32
N ASP A 19 -25.68 -9.07 10.63
CA ASP A 19 -26.35 -8.20 9.65
C ASP A 19 -25.40 -7.12 9.09
N GLY A 20 -24.32 -6.79 9.81
CA GLY A 20 -23.29 -5.83 9.41
C GLY A 20 -22.22 -6.40 8.47
N ASN A 21 -22.18 -7.72 8.24
CA ASN A 21 -21.15 -8.37 7.44
C ASN A 21 -21.68 -9.35 6.37
N MET A 22 -22.91 -9.16 5.90
CA MET A 22 -23.58 -9.97 4.85
C MET A 22 -22.74 -10.23 3.59
N GLY A 23 -21.80 -9.35 3.23
CA GLY A 23 -20.85 -9.58 2.13
C GLY A 23 -19.95 -10.81 2.36
N ILE A 24 -19.56 -11.07 3.61
CA ILE A 24 -18.78 -12.26 3.99
C ILE A 24 -19.63 -13.52 3.85
N ARG A 25 -20.93 -13.47 4.19
CA ARG A 25 -21.88 -14.58 3.95
C ARG A 25 -21.95 -14.92 2.47
N ASN A 26 -22.16 -13.91 1.62
CA ASN A 26 -22.25 -14.12 0.17
C ASN A 26 -20.95 -14.68 -0.42
N LEU A 27 -19.79 -14.19 0.01
CA LEU A 27 -18.49 -14.71 -0.42
C LEU A 27 -18.32 -16.18 0.00
N ARG A 28 -18.69 -16.51 1.24
CA ARG A 28 -18.64 -17.88 1.77
C ARG A 28 -19.51 -18.82 0.94
N ASP A 29 -20.75 -18.43 0.66
CA ASP A 29 -21.68 -19.23 -0.13
C ASP A 29 -21.17 -19.44 -1.56
N GLN A 30 -20.60 -18.39 -2.19
CA GLN A 30 -19.97 -18.50 -3.49
C GLN A 30 -18.78 -19.47 -3.47
N VAL A 31 -17.88 -19.36 -2.50
CA VAL A 31 -16.73 -20.27 -2.35
C VAL A 31 -17.21 -21.71 -2.16
N ASN A 32 -18.22 -21.93 -1.32
CA ASN A 32 -18.82 -23.25 -1.08
C ASN A 32 -19.42 -23.85 -2.36
N SER A 33 -20.03 -23.01 -3.21
CA SER A 33 -20.62 -23.46 -4.48
C SER A 33 -19.59 -23.91 -5.51
N ILE A 34 -18.35 -23.40 -5.43
CA ILE A 34 -17.28 -23.68 -6.39
C ILE A 34 -16.15 -24.56 -5.85
N GLN A 35 -16.18 -24.94 -4.57
CA GLN A 35 -15.07 -25.63 -3.90
C GLN A 35 -14.69 -26.98 -4.54
N ASN A 36 -15.62 -27.62 -5.24
CA ASN A 36 -15.41 -28.90 -5.93
C ASN A 36 -14.96 -28.74 -7.39
N LEU A 37 -14.81 -27.51 -7.90
CA LEU A 37 -14.32 -27.30 -9.25
C LEU A 37 -12.82 -27.63 -9.35
N PRO A 38 -12.36 -28.14 -10.51
CA PRO A 38 -10.94 -28.40 -10.73
C PRO A 38 -10.10 -27.13 -10.55
N ARG A 39 -9.01 -27.25 -9.80
CA ARG A 39 -8.04 -26.16 -9.67
C ARG A 39 -7.27 -25.97 -10.97
N THR A 40 -6.98 -24.72 -11.33
CA THR A 40 -6.17 -24.37 -12.51
C THR A 40 -4.71 -24.76 -12.35
N GLY A 41 -4.22 -24.88 -11.11
CA GLY A 41 -2.81 -25.11 -10.80
C GLY A 41 -1.91 -23.88 -10.99
N TYR A 42 -2.46 -22.72 -11.39
CA TYR A 42 -1.69 -21.49 -11.53
C TYR A 42 -1.31 -20.91 -10.16
N PRO A 43 -0.06 -20.43 -9.98
CA PRO A 43 0.37 -19.82 -8.72
C PRO A 43 -0.44 -18.58 -8.34
N ILE A 44 -0.59 -18.37 -7.04
CA ILE A 44 -1.14 -17.14 -6.46
C ILE A 44 0.03 -16.19 -6.21
N VAL A 45 -0.07 -14.94 -6.66
CA VAL A 45 0.91 -13.88 -6.40
C VAL A 45 0.29 -12.87 -5.44
N LEU A 46 0.87 -12.74 -4.24
CA LEU A 46 0.43 -11.78 -3.23
C LEU A 46 1.17 -10.46 -3.43
N VAL A 47 0.42 -9.37 -3.66
CA VAL A 47 0.97 -8.05 -4.00
C VAL A 47 0.62 -7.03 -2.90
N PRO A 48 1.61 -6.57 -2.12
CA PRO A 48 1.36 -5.63 -1.04
C PRO A 48 1.01 -4.24 -1.57
N GLY A 49 0.43 -3.39 -0.72
CA GLY A 49 0.05 -2.02 -1.05
C GLY A 49 1.10 -0.96 -0.74
N PHE A 50 0.62 0.28 -0.57
CA PHE A 50 1.42 1.39 -0.03
C PHE A 50 1.84 1.05 1.41
N SER A 51 3.02 1.49 1.81
CA SER A 51 3.67 1.18 3.09
C SER A 51 3.78 -0.32 3.43
N GLY A 52 3.63 -1.20 2.44
CA GLY A 52 3.76 -2.63 2.62
C GLY A 52 5.18 -3.13 2.51
N TRP A 53 5.55 -4.07 3.36
CA TRP A 53 6.89 -4.65 3.41
C TRP A 53 6.94 -6.06 2.83
N GLY A 54 8.00 -6.36 2.09
CA GLY A 54 8.28 -7.70 1.58
C GLY A 54 8.93 -8.66 2.60
N ARG A 55 9.42 -8.14 3.73
CA ARG A 55 10.01 -8.90 4.84
C ARG A 55 9.26 -8.58 6.13
N PRO A 56 9.05 -9.53 7.06
CA PRO A 56 8.34 -9.25 8.29
C PRO A 56 8.89 -8.01 8.99
N LEU A 57 8.03 -7.03 9.29
CA LEU A 57 8.42 -5.81 10.00
C LEU A 57 8.93 -6.21 11.38
N LEU A 58 10.12 -5.74 11.75
CA LEU A 58 10.84 -6.13 12.98
C LEU A 58 11.02 -7.66 13.13
N GLY A 59 10.98 -8.41 12.04
CA GLY A 59 11.11 -9.87 12.04
C GLY A 59 9.91 -10.63 12.61
N THR A 60 8.77 -9.97 12.86
CA THR A 60 7.63 -10.57 13.58
C THR A 60 6.26 -10.33 12.94
N VAL A 61 6.08 -9.26 12.14
CA VAL A 61 4.77 -8.94 11.55
C VAL A 61 4.81 -9.13 10.04
N ASN A 62 4.11 -10.13 9.52
CA ASN A 62 3.92 -10.35 8.09
C ASN A 62 2.92 -9.36 7.52
N TYR A 63 3.18 -8.83 6.32
CA TYR A 63 2.20 -7.97 5.65
C TYR A 63 0.90 -8.73 5.34
N PHE A 64 1.04 -9.96 4.83
CA PHE A 64 -0.07 -10.87 4.58
C PHE A 64 -0.22 -11.85 5.76
N GLY A 65 -0.94 -11.43 6.80
CA GLY A 65 -1.27 -12.29 7.95
C GLY A 65 -0.96 -11.69 9.32
N GLY A 66 -0.30 -10.54 9.40
CA GLY A 66 0.00 -9.90 10.69
C GLY A 66 0.89 -10.80 11.56
N PHE A 67 0.35 -11.30 12.67
CA PHE A 67 1.03 -12.26 13.53
C PHE A 67 1.02 -13.71 13.00
N GLU A 68 0.26 -13.96 11.94
CA GLU A 68 0.18 -15.23 11.23
C GLU A 68 0.84 -15.10 9.84
N ASP A 69 0.95 -16.22 9.11
CA ASP A 69 1.49 -16.25 7.75
C ASP A 69 0.44 -16.81 6.77
N LEU A 70 -0.20 -15.91 6.01
CA LEU A 70 -1.19 -16.27 5.00
C LEU A 70 -0.56 -17.06 3.85
N ALA A 71 0.67 -16.74 3.44
CA ALA A 71 1.33 -17.44 2.35
C ALA A 71 1.61 -18.90 2.73
N LEU A 72 2.09 -19.13 3.96
CA LEU A 72 2.29 -20.47 4.51
C LEU A 72 0.98 -21.23 4.71
N GLY A 73 -0.06 -20.55 5.20
CA GLY A 73 -1.39 -21.16 5.37
C GLY A 73 -1.98 -21.61 4.03
N LEU A 74 -1.95 -20.75 3.01
CA LEU A 74 -2.39 -21.09 1.65
C LEU A 74 -1.52 -22.21 1.03
N SER A 75 -0.21 -22.22 1.28
CA SER A 75 0.64 -23.29 0.75
C SER A 75 0.33 -24.64 1.37
N THR A 76 0.02 -24.67 2.68
CA THR A 76 -0.44 -25.88 3.38
C THR A 76 -1.76 -26.41 2.83
N LEU A 77 -2.63 -25.54 2.28
CA LEU A 77 -3.85 -25.93 1.55
C LEU A 77 -3.61 -26.39 0.10
N GLY A 78 -2.36 -26.47 -0.33
CA GLY A 78 -1.96 -27.00 -1.64
C GLY A 78 -1.80 -25.97 -2.75
N TYR A 79 -1.70 -24.67 -2.43
CA TYR A 79 -1.44 -23.62 -3.43
C TYR A 79 0.04 -23.27 -3.51
N VAL A 80 0.59 -23.08 -4.71
CA VAL A 80 1.87 -22.36 -4.84
C VAL A 80 1.59 -20.87 -4.64
N VAL A 81 2.27 -20.27 -3.67
CA VAL A 81 2.12 -18.84 -3.36
C VAL A 81 3.45 -18.13 -3.58
N ILE A 82 3.40 -17.04 -4.33
CA ILE A 82 4.54 -16.17 -4.65
C ILE A 82 4.30 -14.84 -3.95
N VAL A 83 5.18 -14.45 -3.05
CA VAL A 83 5.12 -13.15 -2.37
C VAL A 83 6.14 -12.22 -3.01
N VAL A 84 5.67 -11.16 -3.68
CA VAL A 84 6.55 -10.16 -4.28
C VAL A 84 7.04 -9.17 -3.23
N ARG A 85 8.27 -8.69 -3.39
CA ARG A 85 8.91 -7.73 -2.48
C ARG A 85 9.22 -6.46 -3.25
N ILE A 86 8.38 -5.43 -3.09
CA ILE A 86 8.36 -4.24 -3.93
C ILE A 86 8.39 -2.96 -3.10
N GLY A 87 8.75 -1.85 -3.74
CA GLY A 87 8.92 -0.55 -3.09
C GLY A 87 7.66 -0.08 -2.37
N PRO A 88 7.68 0.12 -1.05
CA PRO A 88 6.49 0.46 -0.25
C PRO A 88 5.89 1.81 -0.60
N ILE A 89 6.71 2.75 -1.06
CA ILE A 89 6.28 4.12 -1.38
C ILE A 89 6.63 4.51 -2.83
N SER A 90 7.11 3.55 -3.62
CA SER A 90 7.44 3.76 -5.03
C SER A 90 6.17 3.91 -5.88
N SER A 91 6.33 4.49 -7.06
CA SER A 91 5.24 4.59 -8.05
C SER A 91 4.76 3.20 -8.50
N ASN A 92 3.53 3.11 -9.01
CA ASN A 92 2.97 1.96 -9.71
C ASN A 92 3.86 1.55 -10.88
N ARG A 93 4.47 2.52 -11.56
CA ARG A 93 5.43 2.29 -12.65
C ARG A 93 6.63 1.48 -12.18
N ASP A 94 7.30 1.93 -11.12
CA ASP A 94 8.50 1.27 -10.60
C ASP A 94 8.14 -0.08 -10.00
N ARG A 95 7.07 -0.13 -9.19
CA ARG A 95 6.58 -1.38 -8.58
C ARG A 95 6.22 -2.42 -9.65
N ALA A 96 5.61 -2.02 -10.77
CA ALA A 96 5.31 -2.93 -11.87
C ALA A 96 6.59 -3.50 -12.52
N CYS A 97 7.63 -2.70 -12.69
CA CYS A 97 8.93 -3.17 -13.16
C CYS A 97 9.56 -4.18 -12.19
N GLU A 98 9.48 -3.94 -10.89
CA GLU A 98 9.98 -4.87 -9.87
C GLU A 98 9.23 -6.20 -9.89
N ILE A 99 7.89 -6.18 -9.94
CA ILE A 99 7.07 -7.39 -10.05
C ILE A 99 7.42 -8.15 -11.32
N HIS A 100 7.53 -7.46 -12.46
CA HIS A 100 7.90 -8.09 -13.71
C HIS A 100 9.26 -8.79 -13.60
N ALA A 101 10.29 -8.11 -13.08
CA ALA A 101 11.62 -8.70 -12.91
C ALA A 101 11.58 -9.93 -12.00
N GLN A 102 10.84 -9.87 -10.89
CA GLN A 102 10.68 -10.98 -9.96
C GLN A 102 9.99 -12.19 -10.61
N LEU A 103 8.84 -12.01 -11.27
CA LEU A 103 8.10 -13.12 -11.88
C LEU A 103 8.79 -13.66 -13.14
N TYR A 104 9.34 -12.77 -13.96
CA TYR A 104 10.00 -13.16 -15.20
C TYR A 104 11.25 -13.97 -14.93
N ASN A 105 12.02 -13.68 -13.88
CA ASN A 105 13.27 -14.38 -13.65
C ASN A 105 13.13 -15.71 -12.89
N ILE A 106 11.94 -16.08 -12.42
CA ILE A 106 11.71 -17.41 -11.81
C ILE A 106 12.05 -18.50 -12.84
N ASN A 107 12.96 -19.40 -12.45
CA ASN A 107 13.44 -20.55 -13.22
C ASN A 107 13.97 -20.25 -14.65
N ARG A 108 14.25 -18.98 -14.98
CA ARG A 108 14.89 -18.62 -16.25
C ARG A 108 16.42 -18.64 -16.07
N ASN A 109 17.14 -19.04 -17.12
CA ASN A 109 18.61 -19.04 -17.18
C ASN A 109 19.18 -17.61 -17.33
N CYS A 110 18.92 -16.75 -16.35
CA CYS A 110 19.41 -15.38 -16.24
C CYS A 110 19.87 -15.13 -14.80
N PRO A 111 20.63 -14.06 -14.49
CA PRO A 111 20.90 -13.67 -13.11
C PRO A 111 19.56 -13.44 -12.37
N GLY A 112 19.09 -14.44 -11.63
CA GLY A 112 17.76 -14.44 -11.06
C GLY A 112 17.25 -15.81 -10.62
N GLY A 113 16.14 -15.79 -9.87
CA GLY A 113 15.58 -16.93 -9.18
C GLY A 113 14.49 -16.47 -8.20
N PHE A 114 14.18 -17.31 -7.22
CA PHE A 114 13.32 -16.98 -6.10
C PHE A 114 13.97 -17.42 -4.80
N ASP A 115 13.60 -16.74 -3.71
CA ASP A 115 13.99 -17.16 -2.37
C ASP A 115 12.94 -18.14 -1.80
N LEU A 116 13.38 -18.97 -0.85
CA LEU A 116 12.50 -19.80 -0.04
C LEU A 116 12.11 -19.07 1.26
N PRO A 117 10.99 -19.43 1.91
CA PRO A 117 10.58 -18.85 3.18
C PRO A 117 11.70 -18.98 4.23
N GLY A 118 12.08 -17.87 4.86
CA GLY A 118 13.17 -17.82 5.85
C GLY A 118 14.59 -17.78 5.29
N ALA A 119 14.77 -17.91 3.97
CA ALA A 119 16.09 -17.76 3.34
C ALA A 119 16.55 -16.28 3.37
N PRO A 120 17.88 -16.03 3.40
CA PRO A 120 18.41 -14.70 3.20
C PRO A 120 17.90 -14.10 1.88
N ALA A 121 17.54 -12.83 1.89
CA ALA A 121 16.98 -12.22 0.69
C ALA A 121 18.06 -12.00 -0.38
N THR A 122 17.73 -12.36 -1.62
CA THR A 122 18.62 -12.20 -2.78
C THR A 122 18.21 -11.00 -3.63
N LEU A 123 19.19 -10.20 -4.08
CA LEU A 123 18.96 -9.10 -5.04
C LEU A 123 19.05 -9.60 -6.48
N ILE A 124 18.19 -9.07 -7.34
CA ILE A 124 18.18 -9.28 -8.79
C ILE A 124 18.15 -7.96 -9.55
N PRO A 125 18.66 -7.91 -10.78
CA PRO A 125 18.52 -6.73 -11.62
C PRO A 125 17.06 -6.39 -11.90
N VAL A 126 16.73 -5.09 -11.96
CA VAL A 126 15.43 -4.58 -12.39
C VAL A 126 15.60 -3.52 -13.46
N TYR A 127 14.74 -3.55 -14.48
CA TYR A 127 14.75 -2.58 -15.56
C TYR A 127 13.58 -1.62 -15.45
N PHE A 128 13.90 -0.35 -15.18
CA PHE A 128 12.92 0.71 -14.98
C PHE A 128 12.57 1.50 -16.27
N GLY A 129 13.08 1.09 -17.44
CA GLY A 129 12.82 1.75 -18.72
C GLY A 129 13.84 2.84 -19.09
N LEU A 130 13.98 3.12 -20.40
CA LEU A 130 14.98 4.07 -20.94
C LEU A 130 14.77 5.51 -20.46
N ASN A 131 13.51 5.93 -20.33
CA ASN A 131 13.11 7.30 -19.98
C ASN A 131 12.49 7.34 -18.59
N HIS A 132 13.18 6.77 -17.59
CA HIS A 132 12.71 6.87 -16.21
C HIS A 132 12.62 8.36 -15.80
N PRO A 133 11.47 8.84 -15.28
CA PRO A 133 11.12 10.27 -15.15
C PRO A 133 11.97 11.06 -14.15
N ALA A 134 12.85 10.38 -13.42
CA ALA A 134 13.73 10.88 -12.38
C ALA A 134 15.09 11.41 -12.85
N PHE A 135 15.22 11.81 -14.11
CA PHE A 135 16.50 12.31 -14.57
C PHE A 135 16.81 13.62 -13.84
N ASN A 136 17.66 13.58 -12.80
CA ASN A 136 18.37 14.76 -12.34
C ASN A 136 19.60 14.92 -13.25
N PRO A 137 19.59 15.84 -14.23
CA PRO A 137 20.74 16.05 -15.12
C PRO A 137 22.00 16.44 -14.35
N ALA A 138 21.83 17.03 -13.17
CA ALA A 138 22.90 17.49 -12.31
C ALA A 138 23.50 16.36 -11.45
N ASN A 139 22.92 15.15 -11.43
CA ASN A 139 23.49 13.98 -10.77
C ASN A 139 24.17 13.06 -11.80
N PRO A 140 25.50 13.15 -12.00
CA PRO A 140 26.21 12.38 -13.03
C PRO A 140 26.21 10.87 -12.76
N ALA A 141 25.87 10.42 -11.54
CA ALA A 141 25.77 9.00 -11.21
C ALA A 141 24.47 8.34 -11.72
N TYR A 142 23.47 9.15 -12.10
CA TYR A 142 22.12 8.68 -12.36
C TYR A 142 22.00 7.60 -13.46
N PRO A 143 22.65 7.72 -14.63
CA PRO A 143 22.62 6.65 -15.64
C PRO A 143 23.16 5.30 -15.13
N ALA A 144 24.20 5.34 -14.29
CA ALA A 144 24.77 4.14 -13.69
C ALA A 144 23.84 3.53 -12.62
N LEU A 145 23.15 4.37 -11.83
CA LEU A 145 22.17 3.91 -10.84
C LEU A 145 21.01 3.16 -11.49
N LEU A 146 20.50 3.64 -12.63
CA LEU A 146 19.45 2.95 -13.38
C LEU A 146 19.94 1.64 -14.00
N ASN A 147 21.12 1.63 -14.61
CA ASN A 147 21.67 0.42 -15.24
C ASN A 147 21.99 -0.68 -14.21
N ASN A 148 22.36 -0.27 -12.99
CA ASN A 148 22.69 -1.18 -11.89
C ASN A 148 21.53 -1.35 -10.91
N ALA A 149 20.32 -0.93 -11.27
CA ALA A 149 19.17 -1.01 -10.38
C ALA A 149 18.85 -2.46 -10.02
N GLN A 150 18.52 -2.68 -8.75
CA GLN A 150 18.19 -4.00 -8.22
C GLN A 150 16.87 -3.97 -7.46
N THR A 151 16.22 -5.12 -7.39
CA THR A 151 15.09 -5.37 -6.50
C THR A 151 15.29 -6.71 -5.80
N TRP A 152 14.56 -6.97 -4.71
CA TRP A 152 14.61 -8.28 -4.07
C TRP A 152 13.90 -9.33 -4.95
N GLN A 153 14.33 -10.59 -4.91
CA GLN A 153 13.59 -11.70 -5.53
C GLN A 153 12.17 -11.83 -4.95
N ALA A 154 11.28 -12.59 -5.58
CA ALA A 154 10.07 -13.04 -4.89
C ALA A 154 10.40 -14.18 -3.92
N VAL A 155 9.52 -14.41 -2.94
CA VAL A 155 9.58 -15.60 -2.08
C VAL A 155 8.53 -16.60 -2.56
N VAL A 156 8.93 -17.85 -2.81
CA VAL A 156 8.00 -18.92 -3.26
C VAL A 156 7.72 -19.88 -2.11
N TYR A 157 6.45 -19.93 -1.72
CA TYR A 157 5.91 -20.89 -0.78
C TYR A 157 5.31 -22.06 -1.57
N ASN A 158 6.01 -23.18 -1.55
CA ASN A 158 5.53 -24.42 -2.15
C ASN A 158 4.62 -25.18 -1.18
N PRO A 159 3.66 -25.97 -1.70
CA PRO A 159 2.90 -26.90 -0.90
C PRO A 159 3.77 -27.95 -0.19
N PRO A 160 3.31 -28.56 0.92
CA PRO A 160 4.06 -29.63 1.58
C PRO A 160 4.33 -30.85 0.70
N ALA A 161 3.43 -31.14 -0.25
CA ALA A 161 3.58 -32.23 -1.20
C ALA A 161 4.54 -31.82 -2.33
N THR A 162 5.67 -32.52 -2.44
CA THR A 162 6.72 -32.23 -3.44
C THR A 162 6.24 -32.26 -4.89
N ALA A 163 5.30 -33.15 -5.21
CA ALA A 163 4.68 -33.23 -6.53
C ALA A 163 3.86 -31.98 -6.92
N ALA A 164 3.48 -31.15 -5.94
CA ALA A 164 2.73 -29.91 -6.13
C ALA A 164 3.63 -28.66 -6.05
N HIS A 165 4.94 -28.82 -5.93
CA HIS A 165 5.87 -27.70 -5.99
C HIS A 165 5.85 -27.04 -7.36
N LEU A 166 6.23 -25.75 -7.40
CA LEU A 166 6.47 -25.04 -8.65
C LEU A 166 7.54 -25.79 -9.47
N PRO A 167 7.21 -26.32 -10.67
CA PRO A 167 8.15 -27.12 -11.43
C PRO A 167 9.40 -26.34 -11.82
N PRO A 168 10.60 -26.95 -11.87
CA PRO A 168 11.81 -26.29 -12.36
C PRO A 168 11.72 -25.79 -13.80
N THR A 169 10.80 -26.33 -14.59
CA THR A 169 10.51 -25.91 -15.98
C THR A 169 9.47 -24.79 -16.07
N TRP A 170 8.83 -24.43 -14.96
CA TRP A 170 7.82 -23.37 -14.94
C TRP A 170 8.48 -22.04 -15.22
N THR A 171 8.00 -21.33 -16.24
CA THR A 171 8.37 -19.94 -16.50
C THR A 171 7.10 -19.15 -16.76
N TRP A 172 6.99 -17.96 -16.17
CA TRP A 172 5.81 -17.12 -16.34
C TRP A 172 5.58 -16.81 -17.83
N SER A 173 4.43 -17.24 -18.35
CA SER A 173 4.11 -17.24 -19.78
C SER A 173 2.60 -17.42 -20.02
N ALA A 174 2.16 -17.40 -21.28
CA ALA A 174 0.76 -17.63 -21.64
C ALA A 174 0.26 -19.04 -21.26
N ALA A 175 1.14 -20.04 -21.24
CA ALA A 175 0.82 -21.40 -20.78
C ALA A 175 0.80 -21.50 -19.24
N ASN A 176 1.64 -20.69 -18.58
CA ASN A 176 1.88 -20.70 -17.14
C ASN A 176 1.47 -19.36 -16.53
N LYS A 177 0.16 -19.15 -16.44
CA LYS A 177 -0.42 -17.88 -15.95
C LYS A 177 -0.33 -17.79 -14.43
N VAL A 178 -0.65 -16.61 -13.89
CA VAL A 178 -0.74 -16.37 -12.45
C VAL A 178 -2.05 -15.70 -12.06
N HIS A 179 -2.47 -15.93 -10.81
CA HIS A 179 -3.56 -15.21 -10.15
C HIS A 179 -2.97 -14.15 -9.22
N PHE A 180 -3.33 -12.89 -9.36
CA PHE A 180 -2.91 -11.85 -8.41
C PHE A 180 -3.95 -11.66 -7.31
N ILE A 181 -3.50 -11.58 -6.05
CA ILE A 181 -4.26 -11.06 -4.93
C ILE A 181 -3.54 -9.81 -4.44
N CYS A 182 -4.22 -8.69 -4.54
CA CYS A 182 -3.63 -7.37 -4.35
C CYS A 182 -4.32 -6.64 -3.21
N HIS A 183 -3.55 -6.10 -2.27
CA HIS A 183 -4.08 -5.22 -1.23
C HIS A 183 -3.73 -3.76 -1.52
N SER A 184 -4.66 -2.84 -1.26
CA SER A 184 -4.44 -1.38 -1.36
C SER A 184 -3.80 -1.02 -2.72
N GLN A 185 -2.70 -0.25 -2.76
CA GLN A 185 -1.99 0.15 -3.99
C GLN A 185 -1.54 -1.04 -4.86
N GLY A 186 -1.43 -2.26 -4.32
CA GLY A 186 -1.08 -3.43 -5.12
C GLY A 186 -2.01 -3.64 -6.32
N GLY A 187 -3.30 -3.27 -6.18
CA GLY A 187 -4.26 -3.42 -7.27
C GLY A 187 -4.07 -2.42 -8.40
N THR A 188 -3.72 -1.16 -8.09
CA THR A 188 -3.35 -0.15 -9.09
C THR A 188 -2.00 -0.48 -9.73
N THR A 189 -1.04 -1.02 -8.96
CA THR A 189 0.23 -1.53 -9.48
C THR A 189 0.03 -2.64 -10.53
N ILE A 190 -0.81 -3.64 -10.25
CA ILE A 190 -1.05 -4.73 -11.21
C ILE A 190 -1.82 -4.27 -12.45
N ARG A 191 -2.74 -3.29 -12.32
CA ARG A 191 -3.36 -2.66 -13.49
C ARG A 191 -2.31 -2.00 -14.39
N TYR A 192 -1.34 -1.29 -13.81
CA TYR A 192 -0.23 -0.70 -14.56
C TYR A 192 0.65 -1.77 -15.21
N LEU A 193 0.98 -2.85 -14.49
CA LEU A 193 1.74 -3.99 -15.05
C LEU A 193 1.01 -4.60 -16.26
N ILE A 194 -0.31 -4.78 -16.20
CA ILE A 194 -1.09 -5.30 -17.32
C ILE A 194 -1.02 -4.35 -18.53
N GLU A 195 -0.98 -3.03 -18.32
CA GLU A 195 -0.74 -2.09 -19.42
C GLU A 195 0.68 -2.23 -20.00
N LEU A 196 1.70 -2.40 -19.17
CA LEU A 196 3.06 -2.66 -19.65
C LEU A 196 3.15 -3.95 -20.47
N LEU A 197 2.47 -5.01 -20.03
CA LEU A 197 2.38 -6.28 -20.74
C LEU A 197 1.63 -6.17 -22.08
N ARG A 198 0.94 -5.07 -22.36
CA ARG A 198 0.35 -4.82 -23.68
C ARG A 198 1.41 -4.64 -24.76
N GLY A 199 2.64 -4.29 -24.39
CA GLY A 199 3.76 -4.14 -25.31
C GLY A 199 3.67 -2.91 -26.22
N LEU A 200 2.89 -1.89 -25.83
CA LEU A 200 2.77 -0.66 -26.63
C LEU A 200 3.74 0.44 -26.19
N ASN A 201 4.26 0.36 -24.96
CA ASN A 201 5.20 1.34 -24.45
C ASN A 201 6.64 1.01 -24.88
N ARG A 202 7.26 1.92 -25.64
CA ARG A 202 8.62 1.76 -26.18
C ARG A 202 9.71 1.98 -25.14
N ASP A 203 9.40 2.61 -24.01
CA ASP A 203 10.39 2.84 -22.94
C ASP A 203 10.77 1.55 -22.22
N PHE A 204 9.92 0.51 -22.30
CA PHE A 204 10.09 -0.73 -21.55
C PHE A 204 10.49 -1.89 -22.45
N VAL A 205 11.55 -1.76 -23.26
CA VAL A 205 12.01 -2.78 -24.21
C VAL A 205 12.20 -4.19 -23.61
N ALA A 206 12.60 -4.30 -22.34
CA ALA A 206 12.75 -5.60 -21.67
C ALA A 206 11.42 -6.28 -21.32
N ILE A 207 10.34 -5.51 -21.18
CA ILE A 207 8.97 -5.99 -20.91
C ILE A 207 8.21 -6.13 -22.24
N ASN A 208 8.51 -5.25 -23.19
CA ASN A 208 7.86 -5.13 -24.47
C ASN A 208 8.36 -6.20 -25.45
N ALA A 209 7.63 -7.31 -25.51
CA ALA A 209 7.84 -8.34 -26.51
C ALA A 209 6.49 -8.95 -26.91
N GLY A 210 5.66 -8.09 -27.49
CA GLY A 210 4.29 -8.38 -27.91
C GLY A 210 3.27 -8.22 -26.79
N ASN A 211 2.00 -8.45 -27.13
CA ASN A 211 0.93 -8.46 -26.15
C ASN A 211 1.00 -9.75 -25.31
N ARG A 212 1.26 -9.59 -24.01
CA ARG A 212 1.41 -10.64 -22.99
C ARG A 212 0.38 -10.48 -21.86
N GLN A 213 -0.66 -9.68 -22.07
CA GLN A 213 -1.69 -9.46 -21.04
C GLN A 213 -2.39 -10.77 -20.62
N ASP A 214 -2.42 -11.76 -21.52
CA ASP A 214 -2.98 -13.08 -21.26
C ASP A 214 -2.12 -13.96 -20.35
N TRP A 215 -0.93 -13.52 -19.92
CA TRP A 215 -0.12 -14.19 -18.89
C TRP A 215 -0.72 -14.01 -17.48
N VAL A 216 -1.70 -13.13 -17.35
CA VAL A 216 -2.47 -12.89 -16.12
C VAL A 216 -3.81 -13.61 -16.23
N LYS A 217 -4.09 -14.53 -15.31
CA LYS A 217 -5.38 -15.23 -15.30
C LYS A 217 -6.45 -14.42 -14.57
N SER A 218 -6.14 -13.90 -13.39
CA SER A 218 -7.07 -13.05 -12.65
C SER A 218 -6.36 -12.04 -11.77
N VAL A 219 -7.09 -11.00 -11.39
CA VAL A 219 -6.69 -10.00 -10.40
C VAL A 219 -7.81 -9.85 -9.39
N VAL A 220 -7.50 -10.12 -8.12
CA VAL A 220 -8.37 -9.85 -6.98
C VAL A 220 -7.83 -8.63 -6.26
N THR A 221 -8.64 -7.60 -6.06
CA THR A 221 -8.24 -6.40 -5.33
C THR A 221 -8.97 -6.29 -3.99
N LEU A 222 -8.22 -5.95 -2.94
CA LEU A 222 -8.68 -5.83 -1.57
C LEU A 222 -8.46 -4.38 -1.14
N GLY A 223 -9.53 -3.58 -1.08
CA GLY A 223 -9.46 -2.19 -0.61
C GLY A 223 -8.57 -1.29 -1.49
N THR A 224 -8.46 -1.58 -2.79
CA THR A 224 -7.62 -0.81 -3.70
C THR A 224 -8.22 0.56 -4.03
N PRO A 225 -7.43 1.66 -3.95
CA PRO A 225 -7.90 3.01 -4.28
C PRO A 225 -7.97 3.23 -5.80
N HIS A 226 -8.88 2.55 -6.50
CA HIS A 226 -9.03 2.66 -7.96
C HIS A 226 -9.43 4.08 -8.44
N LYS A 227 -9.96 4.91 -7.54
CA LYS A 227 -10.30 6.32 -7.78
C LYS A 227 -9.44 7.28 -6.96
N GLY A 228 -8.37 6.76 -6.34
CA GLY A 228 -7.54 7.49 -5.40
C GLY A 228 -8.12 7.50 -3.98
N THR A 229 -7.35 8.08 -3.06
CA THR A 229 -7.70 8.35 -1.67
C THR A 229 -7.31 9.79 -1.34
N THR A 230 -7.97 10.38 -0.33
CA THR A 230 -7.69 11.71 0.20
C THR A 230 -6.55 11.72 1.23
N VAL A 231 -6.02 10.55 1.59
CA VAL A 231 -4.91 10.39 2.55
C VAL A 231 -3.61 10.15 1.79
N THR A 232 -2.88 11.21 1.47
CA THR A 232 -1.66 11.14 0.64
C THR A 232 -0.45 11.87 1.21
N ASP A 233 -0.39 12.14 2.52
CA ASP A 233 0.71 12.91 3.10
C ASP A 233 1.67 12.03 3.92
N VAL A 234 2.93 11.93 3.49
CA VAL A 234 4.04 11.38 4.27
C VAL A 234 5.20 12.36 4.22
N VAL A 235 5.84 12.57 5.38
CA VAL A 235 6.87 13.60 5.59
C VAL A 235 8.24 13.20 5.00
N GLN A 236 8.92 14.15 4.38
CA GLN A 236 10.24 14.04 3.75
C GLN A 236 11.34 13.45 4.68
N ASP A 237 11.24 13.66 5.98
CA ASP A 237 12.19 13.15 6.99
C ASP A 237 12.18 11.61 7.14
N PHE A 238 11.05 10.97 6.83
CA PHE A 238 10.93 9.50 6.89
C PHE A 238 11.78 8.81 5.81
N VAL A 239 11.80 9.36 4.59
CA VAL A 239 12.55 8.81 3.45
C VAL A 239 14.05 8.81 3.75
N THR A 240 14.56 9.94 4.26
CA THR A 240 16.00 10.08 4.54
C THR A 240 16.46 9.14 5.65
N SER A 241 15.63 8.92 6.68
CA SER A 241 15.92 8.01 7.80
C SER A 241 15.99 6.55 7.37
N CYS A 242 15.03 6.07 6.55
CA CYS A 242 15.01 4.68 6.09
C CYS A 242 16.09 4.33 5.06
N SER A 243 16.65 5.34 4.38
CA SER A 243 17.69 5.15 3.35
C SER A 243 19.13 5.13 3.89
N PHE A 244 19.35 5.48 5.16
CA PHE A 244 20.70 5.70 5.71
C PHE A 244 21.57 4.44 5.80
N GLU A 245 20.99 3.29 6.13
CA GLU A 245 21.76 2.06 6.17
C GLU A 245 21.94 1.45 4.77
N SER A 246 22.98 0.63 4.62
CA SER A 246 23.13 -0.18 3.39
C SER A 246 21.89 -1.08 3.22
N ARG A 247 21.45 -1.27 1.97
CA ARG A 247 20.19 -1.96 1.67
C ARG A 247 19.97 -3.28 2.42
N PRO A 248 20.97 -4.18 2.57
CA PRO A 248 20.80 -5.41 3.36
C PRO A 248 20.53 -5.20 4.86
N ASN A 249 20.98 -4.07 5.41
CA ASN A 249 20.90 -3.74 6.84
C ASN A 249 19.72 -2.81 7.19
N ARG A 250 18.95 -2.35 6.20
CA ARG A 250 17.76 -1.52 6.45
C ARG A 250 16.68 -2.33 7.16
N VAL A 251 16.24 -1.85 8.32
CA VAL A 251 15.08 -2.41 9.04
C VAL A 251 13.80 -2.30 8.21
N TYR A 252 13.72 -1.24 7.40
CA TYR A 252 12.63 -0.99 6.46
C TYR A 252 13.21 -0.43 5.16
N ASP A 253 13.26 -1.27 4.12
CA ASP A 253 13.84 -0.90 2.82
C ASP A 253 12.77 -0.26 1.92
N LEU A 254 13.02 0.97 1.48
CA LEU A 254 12.12 1.72 0.60
C LEU A 254 12.28 1.38 -0.88
N HIS A 255 13.35 0.68 -1.26
CA HIS A 255 13.68 0.35 -2.66
C HIS A 255 13.81 1.59 -3.57
N LEU A 256 14.43 2.64 -3.05
CA LEU A 256 14.63 3.91 -3.77
C LEU A 256 16.11 4.13 -4.15
N ASP A 257 16.93 3.08 -4.13
CA ASP A 257 18.36 3.18 -4.45
C ASP A 257 18.61 3.66 -5.89
N HIS A 258 17.71 3.35 -6.83
CA HIS A 258 17.79 3.85 -8.21
C HIS A 258 17.54 5.37 -8.32
N TRP A 259 17.02 5.99 -7.27
CA TRP A 259 16.93 7.45 -7.11
C TRP A 259 18.18 8.05 -6.44
N GLY A 260 19.17 7.23 -6.09
CA GLY A 260 20.37 7.66 -5.36
C GLY A 260 20.16 7.82 -3.85
N PHE A 261 19.02 7.34 -3.32
CA PHE A 261 18.68 7.42 -1.89
C PHE A 261 19.37 6.32 -1.11
N SER A 262 20.69 6.44 -1.04
CA SER A 262 21.57 5.51 -0.35
C SER A 262 22.76 6.26 0.24
N ARG A 263 23.24 5.80 1.38
CA ARG A 263 24.47 6.30 2.01
C ARG A 263 25.72 5.86 1.25
N ASN A 264 26.67 6.77 1.08
CA ASN A 264 28.01 6.44 0.57
C ASN A 264 28.89 5.81 1.66
N PRO A 265 29.88 4.98 1.32
CA PRO A 265 30.81 4.43 2.30
C PRO A 265 31.43 5.51 3.19
N GLY A 266 31.28 5.38 4.51
CA GLY A 266 31.82 6.32 5.51
C GLY A 266 31.04 7.63 5.71
N GLU A 267 29.97 7.87 4.94
CA GLU A 267 29.21 9.13 5.01
C GLU A 267 28.40 9.25 6.31
N PHE A 268 28.39 10.40 6.98
CA PHE A 268 27.52 10.63 8.14
C PHE A 268 26.08 10.95 7.72
N TYR A 269 25.10 10.75 8.60
CA TYR A 269 23.68 10.98 8.29
C TYR A 269 23.40 12.41 7.80
N SER A 270 23.99 13.41 8.45
CA SER A 270 23.84 14.82 8.04
C SER A 270 24.41 15.10 6.65
N GLN A 271 25.51 14.44 6.28
CA GLN A 271 26.15 14.56 4.96
C GLN A 271 25.28 13.91 3.89
N MET A 272 24.78 12.70 4.14
CA MET A 272 23.84 12.02 3.24
C MET A 272 22.59 12.87 3.02
N ARG A 273 21.96 13.36 4.09
CA ARG A 273 20.75 14.17 4.02
C ARG A 273 20.95 15.43 3.17
N ALA A 274 22.07 16.13 3.38
CA ALA A 274 22.42 17.31 2.60
C ALA A 274 22.64 16.98 1.11
N ARG A 275 23.33 15.87 0.82
CA ARG A 275 23.62 15.42 -0.54
C ARG A 275 22.36 15.05 -1.32
N ILE A 276 21.46 14.25 -0.73
CA ILE A 276 20.27 13.75 -1.44
C ILE A 276 19.09 14.71 -1.43
N ALA A 277 19.16 15.83 -0.69
CA ALA A 277 18.04 16.75 -0.54
C ALA A 277 17.45 17.22 -1.88
N GLY A 278 18.32 17.53 -2.85
CA GLY A 278 17.89 17.91 -4.21
C GLY A 278 17.18 16.78 -4.94
N ASP A 279 17.73 15.57 -4.89
CA ASP A 279 17.15 14.38 -5.53
C ASP A 279 15.80 14.00 -4.90
N VAL A 280 15.69 14.06 -3.55
CA VAL A 280 14.44 13.83 -2.82
C VAL A 280 13.38 14.87 -3.19
N THR A 281 13.77 16.14 -3.32
CA THR A 281 12.86 17.22 -3.72
C THR A 281 12.36 17.01 -5.14
N LEU A 282 13.24 16.62 -6.08
CA LEU A 282 12.86 16.32 -7.47
C LEU A 282 11.96 15.09 -7.55
N TRP A 283 12.25 14.04 -6.79
CA TRP A 283 11.41 12.84 -6.70
C TRP A 283 10.00 13.16 -6.19
N TRP A 284 9.92 13.94 -5.11
CA TRP A 284 8.67 14.36 -4.49
C TRP A 284 7.85 15.26 -5.42
N ASN A 285 8.44 16.35 -5.91
CA ASN A 285 7.73 17.29 -6.78
C ASN A 285 7.40 16.70 -8.16
N GLY A 286 8.14 15.69 -8.60
CA GLY A 286 7.91 14.99 -9.86
C GLY A 286 6.75 14.00 -9.82
N GLY A 287 6.15 13.74 -8.65
CA GLY A 287 4.99 12.84 -8.53
C GLY A 287 5.30 11.36 -8.77
N ASN A 288 6.57 10.95 -8.71
CA ASN A 288 7.00 9.59 -9.06
C ASN A 288 7.00 8.66 -7.85
N HIS A 289 5.93 8.70 -7.07
CA HIS A 289 5.81 7.97 -5.81
C HIS A 289 4.38 7.51 -5.55
N GLY A 290 4.24 6.53 -4.67
CA GLY A 290 2.97 5.91 -4.35
C GLY A 290 1.93 6.89 -3.80
N LEU A 291 2.35 8.00 -3.17
CA LEU A 291 1.39 9.00 -2.68
C LEU A 291 0.67 9.73 -3.82
N GLU A 292 1.40 10.14 -4.86
CA GLU A 292 0.82 10.76 -6.04
C GLU A 292 -0.05 9.75 -6.78
N ASP A 293 0.45 8.53 -6.97
CA ASP A 293 -0.29 7.47 -7.67
C ASP A 293 -1.57 7.01 -6.95
N ASN A 294 -1.63 7.18 -5.63
CA ASN A 294 -2.83 6.92 -4.84
C ASN A 294 -3.69 8.18 -4.67
N SER A 295 -3.27 9.35 -5.16
CA SER A 295 -4.11 10.56 -5.16
C SER A 295 -5.27 10.41 -6.14
N LEU A 296 -6.28 11.27 -6.01
CA LEU A 296 -7.40 11.33 -6.96
C LEU A 296 -6.90 11.57 -8.40
N GLN A 297 -5.88 12.42 -8.54
CA GLN A 297 -5.29 12.77 -9.84
C GLN A 297 -4.47 11.61 -10.43
N GLY A 298 -3.57 11.01 -9.64
CA GLY A 298 -2.74 9.90 -10.10
C GLY A 298 -3.57 8.66 -10.45
N ALA A 299 -4.58 8.35 -9.64
CA ALA A 299 -5.48 7.23 -9.94
C ALA A 299 -6.33 7.47 -11.20
N ALA A 300 -6.71 8.73 -11.48
CA ALA A 300 -7.44 9.07 -12.71
C ALA A 300 -6.59 8.82 -13.97
N ALA A 301 -5.28 9.10 -13.93
CA ALA A 301 -4.38 8.82 -15.05
C ALA A 301 -4.34 7.31 -15.37
N LEU A 302 -4.29 6.45 -14.33
CA LEU A 302 -4.35 5.00 -14.52
C LEU A 302 -5.70 4.51 -15.08
N ASN A 303 -6.79 5.24 -14.82
CA ASN A 303 -8.12 4.91 -15.33
C ASN A 303 -8.28 5.17 -16.84
N ALA A 304 -7.32 5.84 -17.48
CA ALA A 304 -7.29 5.97 -18.93
C ALA A 304 -6.95 4.64 -19.65
N TYR A 305 -6.31 3.69 -18.96
CA TYR A 305 -5.96 2.39 -19.56
C TYR A 305 -7.15 1.43 -19.54
N ALA A 306 -7.40 0.82 -20.69
CA ALA A 306 -8.46 -0.18 -20.83
C ALA A 306 -8.10 -1.47 -20.05
N PRO A 307 -9.06 -2.11 -19.36
CA PRO A 307 -8.83 -3.43 -18.76
C PRO A 307 -8.54 -4.47 -19.84
N SER A 308 -7.74 -5.49 -19.51
CA SER A 308 -7.45 -6.57 -20.45
C SER A 308 -8.66 -7.50 -20.59
N PRO A 309 -9.13 -7.81 -21.81
CA PRO A 309 -10.24 -8.74 -22.01
C PRO A 309 -9.86 -10.20 -21.69
N ALA A 310 -8.57 -10.50 -21.50
CA ALA A 310 -8.07 -11.84 -21.20
C ALA A 310 -8.04 -12.19 -19.71
N THR A 311 -8.33 -11.22 -18.84
CA THR A 311 -8.14 -11.29 -17.39
C THR A 311 -9.46 -11.20 -16.64
N TYR A 312 -9.65 -12.06 -15.64
CA TYR A 312 -10.78 -11.95 -14.71
C TYR A 312 -10.48 -10.96 -13.58
N TYR A 313 -11.38 -10.03 -13.30
CA TYR A 313 -11.20 -9.02 -12.25
C TYR A 313 -12.25 -9.20 -11.15
N PHE A 314 -11.77 -9.23 -9.90
CA PHE A 314 -12.61 -9.26 -8.71
C PHE A 314 -12.21 -8.11 -7.80
N THR A 315 -13.19 -7.40 -7.22
CA THR A 315 -12.95 -6.27 -6.34
C THR A 315 -13.68 -6.45 -5.03
N MET A 316 -12.95 -6.35 -3.92
CA MET A 316 -13.50 -6.38 -2.58
C MET A 316 -13.30 -5.02 -1.93
N SER A 317 -14.42 -4.41 -1.51
CA SER A 317 -14.44 -3.13 -0.82
C SER A 317 -14.74 -3.36 0.67
N PHE A 318 -14.12 -2.55 1.51
CA PHE A 318 -14.27 -2.63 2.96
C PHE A 318 -14.80 -1.30 3.49
N CYS A 319 -15.70 -1.38 4.46
CA CYS A 319 -16.23 -0.22 5.17
C CYS A 319 -15.99 -0.44 6.67
N ALA A 320 -15.24 0.48 7.29
CA ALA A 320 -14.93 0.47 8.72
C ALA A 320 -15.45 1.74 9.39
N THR A 321 -16.54 2.29 8.86
CA THR A 321 -17.15 3.53 9.28
C THR A 321 -18.66 3.37 9.43
N VAL A 322 -19.28 4.19 10.26
CA VAL A 322 -20.73 4.34 10.39
C VAL A 322 -21.14 5.77 10.05
N PRO A 323 -22.39 6.02 9.61
CA PRO A 323 -22.88 7.38 9.42
C PRO A 323 -22.63 8.23 10.66
N PHE A 324 -22.21 9.48 10.44
CA PHE A 324 -22.07 10.45 11.53
C PHE A 324 -23.42 10.56 12.26
N PRO A 325 -23.48 10.46 13.59
CA PRO A 325 -24.73 10.56 14.33
C PRO A 325 -25.46 11.85 13.96
N ASN A 326 -26.73 11.74 13.55
CA ASN A 326 -27.58 12.91 13.32
C ASN A 326 -28.10 13.44 14.65
N GLU A 327 -27.18 13.77 15.55
CA GLU A 327 -27.46 14.26 16.88
C GLU A 327 -27.24 15.77 16.91
N THR A 328 -28.12 16.41 17.66
CA THR A 328 -28.02 17.85 17.91
C THR A 328 -27.45 18.02 19.31
N LEU A 329 -26.26 18.57 19.40
CA LEU A 329 -25.61 18.79 20.69
C LEU A 329 -26.38 19.87 21.44
N THR A 330 -26.68 19.59 22.70
CA THR A 330 -27.21 20.58 23.63
C THR A 330 -26.12 21.56 24.05
N ALA A 331 -26.53 22.74 24.51
CA ALA A 331 -25.59 23.73 25.03
C ALA A 331 -24.77 23.19 26.23
N ALA A 332 -25.32 22.25 27.00
CA ALA A 332 -24.62 21.62 28.13
C ALA A 332 -23.47 20.72 27.64
N GLU A 333 -23.72 19.83 26.68
CA GLU A 333 -22.72 18.91 26.13
C GLU A 333 -21.56 19.63 25.45
N VAL A 334 -21.85 20.75 24.75
CA VAL A 334 -20.83 21.61 24.16
C VAL A 334 -19.94 22.24 25.23
N ASN A 335 -20.54 22.72 26.33
CA ASN A 335 -19.79 23.35 27.43
C ASN A 335 -18.94 22.33 28.21
N ASP A 336 -19.47 21.12 28.43
CA ASP A 336 -18.73 20.04 29.10
C ASP A 336 -17.49 19.60 28.30
N LEU A 337 -17.60 19.56 26.96
CA LEU A 337 -16.46 19.26 26.10
C LEU A 337 -15.38 20.35 26.16
N PHE A 338 -15.76 21.64 26.21
CA PHE A 338 -14.79 22.73 26.38
C PHE A 338 -14.09 22.69 27.73
N ALA A 339 -14.77 22.22 28.79
CA ALA A 339 -14.17 22.06 30.11
C ALA A 339 -13.10 20.96 30.17
N LEU A 340 -13.08 20.02 29.21
CA LEU A 340 -12.10 18.94 29.11
C LEU A 340 -10.79 19.33 28.40
N LEU A 341 -10.72 20.49 27.73
CA LEU A 341 -9.53 20.95 27.00
C LEU A 341 -8.64 21.82 27.90
N PRO A 342 -7.45 21.35 28.35
CA PRO A 342 -6.64 22.06 29.36
C PRO A 342 -5.97 23.36 28.89
N ILE A 343 -6.04 23.68 27.59
CA ILE A 343 -5.24 24.75 26.94
C ILE A 343 -6.13 25.86 26.35
N VAL A 344 -7.35 26.05 26.86
CA VAL A 344 -8.16 27.20 26.45
C VAL A 344 -8.48 28.04 27.67
N PRO A 345 -7.67 29.08 27.98
CA PRO A 345 -8.12 30.10 28.90
C PRO A 345 -9.28 30.82 28.21
N THR A 346 -10.51 30.44 28.58
CA THR A 346 -11.76 31.18 28.32
C THR A 346 -11.83 31.83 26.94
N PHE A 347 -12.01 31.04 25.87
CA PHE A 347 -12.25 31.59 24.53
C PHE A 347 -13.70 32.07 24.42
N ASN A 348 -13.88 33.39 24.33
CA ASN A 348 -15.15 34.03 24.01
C ASN A 348 -15.17 34.32 22.51
N ILE A 349 -16.19 33.87 21.76
CA ILE A 349 -16.38 34.21 20.33
C ILE A 349 -16.58 35.74 20.12
N GLY A 350 -16.59 36.56 21.18
CA GLY A 350 -16.55 38.02 21.16
C GLY A 350 -15.48 38.71 22.03
N GLY A 351 -14.44 38.01 22.51
CA GLY A 351 -13.26 38.67 23.09
C GLY A 351 -13.44 39.50 24.38
N ILE A 352 -14.21 39.03 25.37
CA ILE A 352 -14.25 39.63 26.73
C ILE A 352 -14.14 38.54 27.80
N PHE A 353 -13.20 38.70 28.75
CA PHE A 353 -13.07 37.91 29.97
C PHE A 353 -14.21 38.22 30.95
N GLY A 354 -15.10 37.25 31.22
CA GLY A 354 -16.19 37.42 32.19
C GLY A 354 -17.09 36.20 32.28
N LYS A 355 -17.63 35.94 33.48
CA LYS A 355 -18.48 34.79 33.83
C LYS A 355 -19.62 34.55 32.81
N PHE A 356 -19.84 33.27 32.52
CA PHE A 356 -20.82 32.71 31.58
C PHE A 356 -22.16 33.47 31.51
N TRP A 357 -22.38 34.13 30.38
CA TRP A 357 -23.67 34.15 29.71
C TRP A 357 -23.42 33.69 28.28
N ALA A 358 -23.53 32.38 28.04
CA ALA A 358 -23.51 31.87 26.69
C ALA A 358 -24.73 32.45 25.95
N PRO A 359 -24.58 33.21 24.85
CA PRO A 359 -25.70 33.39 23.94
C PRO A 359 -26.14 31.98 23.55
N ILE A 360 -27.43 31.71 23.70
CA ILE A 360 -28.05 30.41 23.43
C ILE A 360 -27.50 29.88 22.12
N LEU A 361 -26.56 28.93 22.17
CA LEU A 361 -26.24 28.12 21.01
C LEU A 361 -27.51 27.31 20.77
N THR A 362 -28.32 27.78 19.83
CA THR A 362 -29.41 26.98 19.27
C THR A 362 -28.81 25.65 18.87
N ALA A 363 -29.41 24.57 19.34
CA ALA A 363 -29.01 23.19 19.12
C ALA A 363 -28.24 23.03 17.78
N ILE A 364 -26.93 22.77 17.87
CA ILE A 364 -26.03 22.69 16.70
C ILE A 364 -25.84 21.22 16.36
N ARG A 365 -25.86 20.87 15.07
CA ARG A 365 -25.57 19.49 14.67
C ARG A 365 -24.14 19.14 15.04
N ALA A 366 -23.91 17.96 15.62
CA ALA A 366 -22.60 17.52 16.08
C ALA A 366 -21.50 17.65 15.00
N ARG A 367 -21.85 17.36 13.74
CA ARG A 367 -20.96 17.52 12.59
C ARG A 367 -20.58 18.97 12.30
N GLU A 368 -21.52 19.92 12.41
CA GLU A 368 -21.27 21.34 12.17
C GLU A 368 -20.34 21.91 13.25
N PHE A 369 -20.56 21.49 14.50
CA PHE A 369 -19.71 21.85 15.63
C PHE A 369 -18.27 21.32 15.47
N LEU A 370 -18.10 20.04 15.10
CA LEU A 370 -16.77 19.46 14.83
C LEU A 370 -16.09 20.09 13.60
N THR A 371 -16.84 20.41 12.54
CA THR A 371 -16.32 21.14 11.38
C THR A 371 -15.77 22.50 11.80
N TRP A 372 -16.49 23.22 12.66
CA TRP A 372 -16.01 24.49 13.21
C TRP A 372 -14.72 24.30 14.03
N MET A 373 -14.64 23.29 14.91
CA MET A 373 -13.43 23.00 15.67
C MET A 373 -12.23 22.65 14.77
N THR A 374 -12.44 21.82 13.75
CA THR A 374 -11.40 21.48 12.77
C THR A 374 -10.90 22.73 12.03
N ASN A 375 -11.79 23.64 11.66
CA ASN A 375 -11.41 24.90 11.02
C ASN A 375 -10.60 25.81 11.97
N VAL A 376 -11.00 25.91 13.25
CA VAL A 376 -10.24 26.65 14.27
C VAL A 376 -8.85 26.04 14.46
N ALA A 377 -8.76 24.70 14.58
CA ALA A 377 -7.50 23.98 14.70
C ALA A 377 -6.60 24.17 13.46
N ASN A 378 -7.14 24.11 12.24
CA ASN A 378 -6.40 24.37 11.01
C ASN A 378 -5.87 25.80 10.94
N ASN A 379 -6.68 26.79 11.30
CA ASN A 379 -6.25 28.19 11.32
C ASN A 379 -5.13 28.43 12.34
N HIS A 380 -5.14 27.73 13.49
CA HIS A 380 -4.14 27.91 14.53
C HIS A 380 -2.87 27.08 14.29
N LEU A 381 -3.02 25.79 13.96
CA LEU A 381 -1.92 24.84 13.74
C LEU A 381 -1.27 25.00 12.36
N GLY A 382 -2.03 25.40 11.35
CA GLY A 382 -1.50 25.72 10.01
C GLY A 382 -0.53 26.91 10.04
N ASN A 383 -0.82 27.93 10.87
CA ASN A 383 0.08 29.06 11.09
C ASN A 383 1.40 28.67 11.78
N LEU A 384 1.45 27.50 12.43
CA LEU A 384 2.64 26.97 13.10
C LEU A 384 3.41 25.96 12.22
N GLY A 385 2.90 25.63 11.02
CA GLY A 385 3.57 24.75 10.06
C GLY A 385 3.61 23.26 10.41
N TYR A 386 2.84 22.82 11.42
CA TYR A 386 2.85 21.42 11.89
C TYR A 386 1.98 20.47 11.04
N PHE A 387 0.97 20.98 10.32
CA PHE A 387 0.08 20.19 9.45
C PHE A 387 -0.38 21.01 8.23
N ALA A 388 -0.53 20.36 7.06
CA ALA A 388 -1.01 21.02 5.85
C ALA A 388 -2.51 21.37 5.94
N GLN A 389 -3.35 20.42 6.39
CA GLN A 389 -4.79 20.63 6.67
C GLN A 389 -5.38 19.39 7.37
N ILE A 390 -6.02 19.55 8.54
CA ILE A 390 -6.88 18.52 9.15
C ILE A 390 -8.19 18.46 8.34
N PRO A 391 -8.58 17.30 7.81
CA PRO A 391 -9.83 17.18 7.05
C PRO A 391 -11.06 17.42 7.95
N PRO A 392 -12.08 18.17 7.49
CA PRO A 392 -13.33 18.32 8.23
C PRO A 392 -14.02 16.95 8.40
N PRO A 393 -14.89 16.78 9.41
CA PRO A 393 -15.61 15.53 9.62
C PRO A 393 -16.45 15.16 8.39
N GLY A 394 -16.18 13.96 7.87
CA GLY A 394 -16.93 13.35 6.78
C GLY A 394 -18.39 13.09 7.12
N LEU A 395 -19.10 12.46 6.20
CA LEU A 395 -20.45 11.95 6.47
C LEU A 395 -20.42 10.70 7.35
N GLN A 396 -19.23 10.15 7.61
CA GLN A 396 -19.04 8.93 8.38
C GLN A 396 -17.93 9.09 9.43
N ILE A 397 -18.02 8.33 10.52
CA ILE A 397 -17.00 8.21 11.58
C ILE A 397 -16.52 6.76 11.69
N PRO A 398 -15.30 6.50 12.19
CA PRO A 398 -14.84 5.14 12.44
C PRO A 398 -15.81 4.38 13.34
N ARG A 399 -16.00 3.09 13.08
CA ARG A 399 -16.78 2.24 14.00
C ARG A 399 -16.07 2.13 15.36
N PRO A 400 -16.79 1.90 16.46
CA PRO A 400 -16.20 1.77 17.79
C PRO A 400 -15.18 0.62 17.94
N ASP A 401 -15.26 -0.39 17.07
CA ASP A 401 -14.39 -1.58 17.06
C ASP A 401 -13.14 -1.43 16.16
N VAL A 402 -12.96 -0.26 15.52
CA VAL A 402 -11.75 0.02 14.74
C VAL A 402 -10.55 0.06 15.68
N LEU A 403 -9.48 -0.66 15.32
CA LEU A 403 -8.22 -0.64 16.07
C LEU A 403 -7.76 0.82 16.27
N PRO A 404 -7.36 1.24 17.49
CA PRO A 404 -7.03 2.63 17.77
C PRO A 404 -6.03 3.27 16.80
N LEU A 405 -5.04 2.50 16.33
CA LEU A 405 -4.02 2.96 15.37
C LEU A 405 -4.60 3.28 13.97
N LEU A 406 -5.76 2.71 13.62
CA LEU A 406 -6.44 2.89 12.34
C LEU A 406 -7.54 3.96 12.39
N LEU A 407 -7.80 4.56 13.55
CA LEU A 407 -8.86 5.57 13.72
C LEU A 407 -8.63 6.81 12.85
N PHE A 408 -7.40 7.32 12.81
CA PHE A 408 -7.09 8.53 12.04
C PHE A 408 -7.20 8.31 10.52
N PRO A 409 -6.60 7.25 9.93
CA PRO A 409 -6.86 6.91 8.54
C PRO A 409 -8.34 6.63 8.23
N ALA A 410 -9.06 5.91 9.09
CA ALA A 410 -10.49 5.63 8.90
C ALA A 410 -11.34 6.90 8.93
N TYR A 411 -11.02 7.85 9.80
CA TYR A 411 -11.66 9.16 9.87
C TYR A 411 -11.39 9.98 8.60
N ALA A 412 -10.14 10.03 8.14
CA ALA A 412 -9.76 10.78 6.96
C ALA A 412 -10.33 10.17 5.64
N MET A 413 -10.56 8.86 5.61
CA MET A 413 -11.20 8.15 4.48
C MET A 413 -12.74 8.14 4.53
N GLY A 414 -13.36 8.45 5.67
CA GLY A 414 -14.82 8.60 5.81
C GLY A 414 -15.36 9.95 5.33
N GLY A 415 -14.46 10.81 4.84
CA GLY A 415 -14.61 12.18 4.35
C GLY A 415 -15.23 12.32 2.98
#